data_AF-A0A2J8LV79-F1
#
_entry.id   AF-A0A2J8LV79-F1
#
_cell.length_a   1.000
_cell.length_b   1.000
_cell.length_c   1.000
_cell.angle_alpha   90.00
_cell.angle_beta   90.00
_cell.angle_gamma   90.00
#
_symmetry.space_group_name_H-M   'P 1'
#
loop_
_entity.id
_entity.type
_entity.pdbx_description
1 polymer ?
#
loop_
_entity_poly.entity_id
_entity_poly.type
_entity_poly.pdbx_seq_one_letter_code
_entity_poly.pdbx_strand_id
1 'polypeptide(L)'
;MIPLLLAALLCVPAGALTCYGDSGQPVDWFVVYKLPALRGSGEAAQRGLQYKYLDESSGGWRDGRGLINSPERAVGRSLQPLYRSNTSQLAFLLYNDQPPQPSKAQDSSMRGHTKGKQLTYTYPWVYNYQLEGIFAQEFPDLENVVKGHHVSQEPWNSSITLTSQAGALFQSFAKFSKFGDDLYSGWLAAALGTNLQVQFWHKTVGILPSNCSDIWQV
;
A
#
# COMPACT_ATOMS: atom_id res chain seq x y z
N MET A 1 3.38 -57.99 13.25
CA MET A 1 4.20 -56.85 12.81
C MET A 1 3.38 -56.04 11.82
N ILE A 2 2.90 -54.87 12.22
CA ILE A 2 2.11 -53.96 11.37
C ILE A 2 3.07 -52.84 10.96
N PRO A 3 3.37 -52.62 9.67
CA PRO A 3 4.18 -51.47 9.29
C PRO A 3 3.28 -50.24 9.35
N LEU A 4 3.55 -49.36 10.33
CA LEU A 4 3.00 -48.02 10.33
C LEU A 4 3.57 -47.28 9.11
N LEU A 5 2.72 -47.05 8.11
CA LEU A 5 3.00 -46.13 7.02
C LEU A 5 3.02 -44.71 7.60
N LEU A 6 4.22 -44.19 7.85
CA LEU A 6 4.41 -42.77 8.12
C LEU A 6 4.35 -42.03 6.79
N ALA A 7 3.15 -41.75 6.29
CA ALA A 7 2.93 -40.79 5.22
C ALA A 7 3.17 -39.38 5.79
N ALA A 8 4.44 -38.99 5.91
CA ALA A 8 4.80 -37.60 6.10
C ALA A 8 4.44 -36.86 4.80
N LEU A 9 3.22 -36.32 4.76
CA LEU A 9 2.86 -35.18 3.93
C LEU A 9 3.79 -34.02 4.32
N LEU A 10 5.01 -34.02 3.79
CA LEU A 10 5.79 -32.80 3.61
C LEU A 10 5.09 -32.00 2.50
N CYS A 11 3.91 -31.49 2.82
CA CYS A 11 3.46 -30.27 2.17
C CYS A 11 4.44 -29.21 2.65
N VAL A 12 5.56 -29.05 1.93
CA VAL A 12 6.32 -27.82 2.00
C VAL A 12 5.34 -26.79 1.46
N PRO A 13 4.76 -25.90 2.28
CA PRO A 13 4.03 -24.82 1.69
C PRO A 13 5.10 -24.03 0.94
N ALA A 14 4.98 -23.96 -0.38
CA ALA A 14 5.56 -22.84 -1.11
C ALA A 14 5.14 -21.59 -0.31
N GLY A 15 6.11 -20.89 0.26
CA GLY A 15 5.84 -19.88 1.27
C GLY A 15 4.82 -18.89 0.73
N ALA A 16 3.62 -18.88 1.32
CA ALA A 16 2.60 -17.92 0.95
C ALA A 16 3.20 -16.51 1.07
N LEU A 17 2.95 -15.67 0.06
CA LEU A 17 3.38 -14.28 0.12
C LEU A 17 2.81 -13.66 1.40
N THR A 18 3.69 -13.22 2.29
CA THR A 18 3.31 -12.74 3.62
C THR A 18 4.16 -11.54 4.01
N CYS A 19 3.63 -10.73 4.92
CA CYS A 19 4.39 -9.63 5.50
C CYS A 19 5.35 -10.18 6.55
N TYR A 20 6.57 -9.65 6.59
CA TYR A 20 7.52 -9.92 7.67
C TYR A 20 7.62 -8.69 8.54
N GLY A 21 7.43 -8.88 9.84
CA GLY A 21 7.57 -7.84 10.82
C GLY A 21 9.03 -7.48 11.09
N ASP A 22 9.23 -6.48 11.94
CA ASP A 22 10.56 -5.92 12.15
C ASP A 22 11.51 -6.83 12.96
N SER A 23 10.95 -7.83 13.62
CA SER A 23 11.65 -8.93 14.29
C SER A 23 12.08 -10.05 13.33
N GLY A 24 11.65 -9.99 12.07
CA GLY A 24 11.86 -11.05 11.07
C GLY A 24 10.84 -12.20 11.12
N GLN A 25 9.82 -12.11 11.99
CA GLN A 25 8.72 -13.07 12.03
C GLN A 25 7.59 -12.68 11.06
N PRO A 26 6.84 -13.63 10.50
CA PRO A 26 5.63 -13.32 9.74
C PRO A 26 4.64 -12.52 10.58
N VAL A 27 4.00 -11.52 9.96
CA VAL A 27 2.92 -10.72 10.55
C VAL A 27 1.81 -10.57 9.53
N ASP A 28 0.58 -10.38 9.98
CA ASP A 28 -0.57 -10.21 9.10
C ASP A 28 -0.55 -8.83 8.38
N TRP A 29 -0.18 -7.79 9.11
CA TRP A 29 0.04 -6.44 8.59
C TRP A 29 1.07 -5.70 9.43
N PHE A 30 1.66 -4.65 8.87
CA PHE A 30 2.45 -3.67 9.61
C PHE A 30 2.33 -2.29 8.97
N VAL A 31 2.64 -1.26 9.75
CA VAL A 31 2.76 0.13 9.30
C VAL A 31 4.15 0.64 9.65
N VAL A 32 4.77 1.36 8.71
CA VAL A 32 6.02 2.09 8.95
C VAL A 32 5.80 3.58 8.72
N TYR A 33 6.37 4.40 9.59
CA TYR A 33 6.44 5.85 9.42
C TYR A 33 7.91 6.26 9.30
N LYS A 34 8.37 6.60 8.10
CA LYS A 34 9.75 7.02 7.87
C LYS A 34 9.98 8.44 8.42
N LEU A 35 11.04 8.61 9.19
CA LEU A 35 11.42 9.90 9.75
C LEU A 35 12.17 10.75 8.70
N PRO A 36 12.04 12.08 8.77
CA PRO A 36 12.79 12.99 7.91
C PRO A 36 14.29 13.00 8.25
N ALA A 37 15.11 13.46 7.32
CA ALA A 37 16.52 13.73 7.60
C ALA A 37 16.66 14.99 8.47
N LEU A 38 16.94 14.82 9.76
CA LEU A 38 17.17 15.93 10.67
C LEU A 38 18.62 16.43 10.57
N ARG A 39 18.81 17.76 10.65
CA ARG A 39 20.13 18.39 10.75
C ARG A 39 20.64 18.21 12.20
N GLY A 40 21.75 17.50 12.41
CA GLY A 40 22.29 17.24 13.75
C GLY A 40 23.26 16.05 13.84
N SER A 41 23.65 15.70 15.08
CA SER A 41 24.60 14.63 15.42
C SER A 41 24.08 13.25 15.05
N GLY A 42 24.92 12.51 14.31
CA GLY A 42 24.63 11.18 13.77
C GLY A 42 25.38 10.99 12.45
N GLU A 43 25.63 9.74 12.06
CA GLU A 43 26.28 9.44 10.79
C GLU A 43 25.44 9.95 9.61
N ALA A 44 26.07 10.69 8.70
CA ALA A 44 25.39 11.25 7.52
C ALA A 44 24.67 10.17 6.70
N ALA A 45 25.24 8.96 6.64
CA ALA A 45 24.70 7.81 5.92
C ALA A 45 23.37 7.28 6.48
N GLN A 46 23.05 7.56 7.75
CA GLN A 46 21.83 7.06 8.41
C GLN A 46 20.70 8.10 8.45
N ARG A 47 20.95 9.32 7.98
CA ARG A 47 20.01 10.42 8.06
C ARG A 47 18.77 10.15 7.22
N GLY A 48 17.59 10.29 7.83
CA GLY A 48 16.31 10.09 7.16
C GLY A 48 15.97 8.64 6.81
N LEU A 49 16.73 7.68 7.35
CA LEU A 49 16.49 6.24 7.19
C LEU A 49 15.86 5.58 8.43
N GLN A 50 15.74 6.32 9.54
CA GLN A 50 15.02 5.88 10.72
C GLN A 50 13.51 5.86 10.47
N TYR A 51 12.78 5.00 11.18
CA TYR A 51 11.33 4.91 11.07
C TYR A 51 10.70 4.48 12.41
N LYS A 52 9.42 4.84 12.60
CA LYS A 52 8.56 4.21 13.60
C LYS A 52 7.84 3.02 12.99
N TYR A 53 7.53 2.03 13.80
CA TYR A 53 6.94 0.76 13.38
C TYR A 53 5.73 0.41 14.25
N LEU A 54 4.70 -0.19 13.64
CA LEU A 54 3.49 -0.68 14.28
C LEU A 54 3.05 -1.99 13.60
N ASP A 55 2.69 -3.00 14.39
CA ASP A 55 2.00 -4.22 13.96
C ASP A 55 0.93 -4.62 15.01
N GLU A 56 0.17 -5.67 14.74
CA GLU A 56 -0.85 -6.20 15.67
C GLU A 56 -0.29 -6.51 17.07
N SER A 57 0.93 -7.04 17.14
CA SER A 57 1.58 -7.48 18.39
C SER A 57 2.31 -6.37 19.14
N SER A 58 2.46 -5.20 18.54
CA SER A 58 3.38 -4.15 19.01
C SER A 58 2.87 -3.36 20.22
N GLY A 59 1.56 -3.36 20.47
CA GLY A 59 0.94 -2.58 21.54
C GLY A 59 0.99 -1.06 21.33
N GLY A 60 1.42 -0.60 20.14
CA GLY A 60 1.58 0.82 19.80
C GLY A 60 2.83 1.11 18.99
N TRP A 61 3.02 2.39 18.65
CA TRP A 61 4.18 2.84 17.89
C TRP A 61 5.47 2.62 18.68
N ARG A 62 6.45 1.97 18.04
CA ARG A 62 7.82 1.79 18.55
C ARG A 62 8.86 2.26 17.55
N ASP A 63 10.09 2.47 18.01
CA ASP A 63 11.22 2.68 17.10
C ASP A 63 11.50 1.42 16.27
N GLY A 64 11.82 1.62 14.99
CA GLY A 64 12.31 0.56 14.13
C GLY A 64 13.61 -0.03 14.67
N ARG A 65 13.77 -1.36 14.52
CA ARG A 65 14.95 -2.12 14.96
C ARG A 65 16.17 -1.93 14.07
N GLY A 66 16.10 -1.04 13.08
CA GLY A 66 17.16 -0.77 12.12
C GLY A 66 16.80 0.36 11.16
N LEU A 67 17.46 0.39 10.01
CA LEU A 67 17.22 1.38 8.96
C LEU A 67 16.23 0.85 7.93
N ILE A 68 15.41 1.73 7.35
CA ILE A 68 14.35 1.34 6.41
C ILE A 68 14.89 0.67 5.13
N ASN A 69 16.15 0.95 4.76
CA ASN A 69 16.82 0.38 3.59
C ASN A 69 17.52 -0.96 3.88
N SER A 70 17.47 -1.49 5.10
CA SER A 70 18.07 -2.79 5.42
C SER A 70 17.19 -3.93 4.88
N PRO A 71 17.76 -4.92 4.16
CA PRO A 71 17.02 -6.08 3.68
C PRO A 71 16.54 -7.00 4.82
N GLU A 72 17.05 -6.80 6.04
CA GLU A 72 16.69 -7.54 7.25
C GLU A 72 15.54 -6.90 8.06
N ARG A 73 14.98 -5.76 7.61
CA ARG A 73 13.84 -5.10 8.27
C ARG A 73 12.52 -5.38 7.57
N ALA A 74 11.42 -4.94 8.19
CA ALA A 74 10.07 -5.27 7.75
C ALA A 74 9.83 -5.04 6.24
N VAL A 75 10.19 -3.86 5.74
CA VAL A 75 10.05 -3.50 4.31
C VAL A 75 10.94 -4.38 3.43
N GLY A 76 12.23 -4.49 3.76
CA GLY A 76 13.21 -5.25 2.98
C GLY A 76 12.87 -6.74 2.89
N ARG A 77 12.50 -7.37 4.00
CA ARG A 77 12.10 -8.78 4.04
C ARG A 77 10.82 -9.05 3.27
N SER A 78 9.81 -8.20 3.45
CA SER A 78 8.50 -8.36 2.79
C SER A 78 8.61 -8.20 1.27
N LEU A 79 9.51 -7.35 0.79
CA LEU A 79 9.76 -7.18 -0.65
C LEU A 79 10.79 -8.15 -1.22
N GLN A 80 11.49 -8.92 -0.39
CA GLN A 80 12.55 -9.83 -0.83
C GLN A 80 12.11 -10.77 -1.97
N PRO A 81 10.89 -11.37 -1.98
CA PRO A 81 10.47 -12.24 -3.07
C PRO A 81 10.49 -11.58 -4.45
N LEU A 82 10.24 -10.26 -4.53
CA LEU A 82 10.25 -9.49 -5.78
C LEU A 82 11.66 -9.35 -6.38
N TYR A 83 12.69 -9.35 -5.54
CA TYR A 83 14.08 -9.11 -5.93
C TYR A 83 14.92 -10.39 -6.06
N ARG A 84 14.30 -11.57 -6.00
CA ARG A 84 14.97 -12.84 -6.28
C ARG A 84 15.09 -13.06 -7.80
N SER A 85 16.01 -13.94 -8.20
CA SER A 85 16.29 -14.22 -9.63
C SER A 85 15.14 -14.89 -10.37
N ASN A 86 14.19 -15.51 -9.67
CA ASN A 86 13.04 -16.16 -10.27
C ASN A 86 11.74 -15.60 -9.68
N THR A 87 11.05 -14.77 -10.44
CA THR A 87 9.75 -14.19 -10.10
C THR A 87 8.60 -14.88 -10.82
N SER A 88 8.81 -15.97 -11.58
CA SER A 88 7.77 -16.59 -12.43
C SER A 88 6.50 -17.01 -11.68
N GLN A 89 6.61 -17.28 -10.38
CA GLN A 89 5.49 -17.65 -9.50
C GLN A 89 4.84 -16.45 -8.79
N LEU A 90 5.28 -15.22 -9.08
CA LEU A 90 4.81 -14.00 -8.45
C LEU A 90 4.03 -13.14 -9.45
N ALA A 91 2.80 -12.78 -9.08
CA ALA A 91 2.09 -11.67 -9.69
C ALA A 91 2.50 -10.36 -9.00
N PHE A 92 2.90 -9.34 -9.76
CA PHE A 92 3.20 -8.03 -9.20
C PHE A 92 2.85 -6.88 -10.14
N LEU A 93 2.62 -5.72 -9.54
CA LEU A 93 2.41 -4.45 -10.23
C LEU A 93 3.12 -3.36 -9.42
N LEU A 94 4.10 -2.70 -10.04
CA LEU A 94 4.85 -1.59 -9.46
C LEU A 94 4.44 -0.29 -10.14
N TYR A 95 4.03 0.68 -9.32
CA TYR A 95 3.56 1.97 -9.77
C TYR A 95 4.16 3.09 -8.93
N ASN A 96 4.36 4.26 -9.53
CA ASN A 96 4.83 5.46 -8.85
C ASN A 96 4.56 6.67 -9.74
N ASP A 97 4.12 7.80 -9.19
CA ASP A 97 3.93 9.06 -9.92
C ASP A 97 5.25 9.62 -10.47
N GLN A 98 6.37 9.27 -9.84
CA GLN A 98 7.73 9.54 -10.28
C GLN A 98 8.53 8.23 -10.35
N PRO A 99 8.39 7.46 -11.44
CA PRO A 99 9.08 6.18 -11.55
C PRO A 99 10.60 6.36 -11.67
N PRO A 100 11.40 5.38 -11.23
CA PRO A 100 12.85 5.40 -11.47
C PRO A 100 13.14 5.38 -12.99
N GLN A 101 14.00 6.30 -13.46
CA GLN A 101 14.31 6.57 -14.88
C GLN A 101 14.97 5.38 -15.65
N PRO A 102 14.84 5.31 -17.00
CA PRO A 102 13.79 5.86 -17.85
C PRO A 102 12.80 4.74 -18.20
N SER A 103 11.64 4.73 -17.55
CA SER A 103 10.54 3.84 -17.98
C SER A 103 10.07 4.26 -19.38
N LYS A 104 9.73 3.30 -20.26
CA LYS A 104 9.21 3.54 -21.64
C LYS A 104 7.86 4.27 -21.72
N ALA A 105 7.32 4.69 -20.59
CA ALA A 105 6.03 5.34 -20.49
C ALA A 105 6.23 6.85 -20.39
N GLN A 106 5.33 7.61 -21.02
CA GLN A 106 5.40 9.05 -21.09
C GLN A 106 4.92 9.66 -19.76
N ASP A 107 5.67 10.64 -19.25
CA ASP A 107 5.35 11.34 -18.01
C ASP A 107 4.02 12.09 -18.11
N SER A 108 3.12 11.84 -17.16
CA SER A 108 1.86 12.57 -17.04
C SER A 108 1.57 12.85 -15.57
N SER A 109 1.46 14.13 -15.24
CA SER A 109 1.26 14.66 -13.88
C SER A 109 -0.11 14.36 -13.24
N MET A 110 -0.94 13.50 -13.85
CA MET A 110 -2.34 13.29 -13.49
C MET A 110 -2.62 11.96 -12.76
N ARG A 111 -1.58 11.26 -12.27
CA ARG A 111 -1.69 9.86 -11.81
C ARG A 111 -1.55 9.75 -10.28
N GLY A 112 -2.43 8.99 -9.63
CA GLY A 112 -2.49 8.80 -8.17
C GLY A 112 -1.98 7.44 -7.67
N HIS A 113 -1.80 7.29 -6.35
CA HIS A 113 -1.17 6.11 -5.72
C HIS A 113 -2.17 5.30 -4.88
N THR A 114 -2.42 4.02 -5.15
CA THR A 114 -3.30 3.15 -4.31
C THR A 114 -3.08 1.64 -4.64
N LYS A 115 -3.82 0.68 -4.06
CA LYS A 115 -3.69 -0.77 -4.30
C LYS A 115 -4.96 -1.38 -4.92
N GLY A 116 -4.82 -2.42 -5.74
CA GLY A 116 -5.94 -3.30 -6.14
C GLY A 116 -7.00 -2.65 -7.04
N LYS A 117 -8.26 -3.08 -6.95
CA LYS A 117 -9.40 -2.50 -7.71
C LYS A 117 -9.49 -0.98 -7.61
N GLN A 118 -9.11 -0.44 -6.46
CA GLN A 118 -9.07 1.00 -6.20
C GLN A 118 -8.08 1.74 -7.11
N LEU A 119 -7.09 1.05 -7.70
CA LEU A 119 -6.19 1.62 -8.71
C LEU A 119 -6.90 2.07 -9.99
N THR A 120 -8.06 1.49 -10.31
CA THR A 120 -8.87 1.97 -11.45
C THR A 120 -9.43 3.38 -11.21
N TYR A 121 -9.53 3.80 -9.94
CA TYR A 121 -9.94 5.15 -9.52
C TYR A 121 -8.76 6.10 -9.36
N THR A 122 -7.58 5.62 -8.96
CA THR A 122 -6.42 6.52 -8.81
C THR A 122 -5.63 6.70 -10.09
N TYR A 123 -5.84 5.82 -11.08
CA TYR A 123 -5.16 5.85 -12.38
C TYR A 123 -3.64 6.03 -12.25
N PRO A 124 -2.94 5.06 -11.62
CA PRO A 124 -1.53 5.19 -11.29
C PRO A 124 -0.64 5.07 -12.53
N TRP A 125 0.62 5.47 -12.39
CA TRP A 125 1.62 5.16 -13.39
C TRP A 125 2.30 3.82 -13.09
N VAL A 126 1.90 2.77 -13.79
CA VAL A 126 2.58 1.46 -13.74
C VAL A 126 3.87 1.51 -14.55
N TYR A 127 5.01 1.20 -13.92
CA TYR A 127 6.32 1.21 -14.57
C TYR A 127 6.95 -0.18 -14.72
N ASN A 128 6.48 -1.17 -13.96
CA ASN A 128 6.90 -2.57 -14.08
C ASN A 128 5.79 -3.49 -13.56
N TYR A 129 5.57 -4.63 -14.18
CA TYR A 129 4.54 -5.59 -13.79
C TYR A 129 4.85 -6.99 -14.30
N GLN A 130 4.25 -7.99 -13.67
CA GLN A 130 4.21 -9.37 -14.15
C GLN A 130 2.81 -9.92 -13.86
N LEU A 131 1.99 -9.96 -14.91
CA LEU A 131 0.58 -10.37 -14.88
C LEU A 131 0.27 -11.14 -16.18
N GLU A 132 0.83 -12.34 -16.32
CA GLU A 132 0.63 -13.17 -17.51
C GLU A 132 -0.07 -14.48 -17.17
N GLY A 133 -0.68 -15.12 -18.17
CA GLY A 133 -1.32 -16.42 -18.04
C GLY A 133 -2.44 -16.42 -17.01
N ILE A 134 -2.33 -17.31 -16.02
CA ILE A 134 -3.33 -17.48 -14.95
C ILE A 134 -3.52 -16.20 -14.12
N PHE A 135 -2.47 -15.41 -13.92
CA PHE A 135 -2.57 -14.19 -13.10
C PHE A 135 -3.39 -13.10 -13.79
N ALA A 136 -3.31 -12.98 -15.11
CA ALA A 136 -4.14 -12.04 -15.87
C ALA A 136 -5.64 -12.42 -15.78
N GLN A 137 -5.93 -13.72 -15.74
CA GLN A 137 -7.30 -14.22 -15.62
C GLN A 137 -7.86 -14.05 -14.21
N GLU A 138 -7.03 -14.23 -13.19
CA GLU A 138 -7.42 -14.09 -11.78
C GLU A 138 -7.54 -12.62 -11.35
N PHE A 139 -6.74 -11.72 -11.94
CA PHE A 139 -6.70 -10.29 -11.59
C PHE A 139 -7.06 -9.35 -12.75
N PRO A 140 -8.28 -9.44 -13.33
CA PRO A 140 -8.68 -8.65 -14.49
C PRO A 140 -8.69 -7.14 -14.22
N ASP A 141 -8.97 -6.73 -12.97
CA ASP A 141 -8.90 -5.31 -12.57
C ASP A 141 -7.46 -4.77 -12.63
N LEU A 142 -6.45 -5.57 -12.25
CA LEU A 142 -5.05 -5.18 -12.35
C LEU A 142 -4.60 -5.13 -13.81
N GLU A 143 -5.08 -6.06 -14.63
CA GLU A 143 -4.82 -6.06 -16.07
C GLU A 143 -5.38 -4.79 -16.75
N ASN A 144 -6.57 -4.34 -16.35
CA ASN A 144 -7.13 -3.07 -16.79
C ASN A 144 -6.25 -1.88 -16.39
N VAL A 145 -5.73 -1.87 -15.16
CA VAL A 145 -4.83 -0.82 -14.66
C VAL A 145 -3.54 -0.78 -15.48
N VAL A 146 -2.94 -1.94 -15.77
CA VAL A 146 -1.72 -2.03 -16.61
C VAL A 146 -1.97 -1.49 -18.02
N LYS A 147 -3.15 -1.73 -18.58
CA LYS A 147 -3.58 -1.20 -19.90
C LYS A 147 -3.90 0.30 -19.87
N GLY A 148 -3.83 0.95 -18.71
CA GLY A 148 -4.19 2.36 -18.54
C GLY A 148 -5.70 2.62 -18.54
N HIS A 149 -6.51 1.56 -18.43
CA HIS A 149 -7.94 1.72 -18.23
C HIS A 149 -8.22 2.23 -16.80
N HIS A 150 -9.16 3.14 -16.71
CA HIS A 150 -9.59 3.78 -15.47
C HIS A 150 -11.10 3.98 -15.52
N VAL A 151 -11.68 4.38 -14.40
CA VAL A 151 -13.12 4.63 -14.31
C VAL A 151 -13.55 5.70 -15.32
N SER A 152 -14.51 5.38 -16.18
CA SER A 152 -14.98 6.25 -17.26
C SER A 152 -16.39 6.79 -17.04
N GLN A 153 -17.11 6.27 -16.03
CA GLN A 153 -18.47 6.63 -15.68
C GLN A 153 -18.63 6.74 -14.17
N GLU A 154 -19.68 7.42 -13.73
CA GLU A 154 -20.03 7.53 -12.32
C GLU A 154 -20.37 6.18 -11.68
N PRO A 155 -20.15 6.01 -10.36
CA PRO A 155 -19.65 7.03 -9.41
C PRO A 155 -18.14 7.26 -9.51
N TRP A 156 -17.68 8.50 -9.30
CA TRP A 156 -16.27 8.89 -9.34
C TRP A 156 -15.47 8.56 -8.07
N ASN A 157 -16.05 7.78 -7.15
CA ASN A 157 -15.41 7.31 -5.94
C ASN A 157 -15.73 5.82 -5.69
N SER A 158 -14.95 5.17 -4.82
CA SER A 158 -15.18 3.78 -4.45
C SER A 158 -14.62 3.47 -3.07
N SER A 159 -15.44 2.89 -2.22
CA SER A 159 -15.01 2.36 -0.91
C SER A 159 -15.12 0.85 -0.90
N ILE A 160 -14.07 0.17 -0.46
CA ILE A 160 -14.07 -1.29 -0.29
C ILE A 160 -13.51 -1.67 1.08
N THR A 161 -14.06 -2.72 1.68
CA THR A 161 -13.48 -3.33 2.87
C THR A 161 -12.52 -4.44 2.43
N LEU A 162 -11.26 -4.31 2.80
CA LEU A 162 -10.23 -5.33 2.65
C LEU A 162 -10.15 -6.11 3.95
N THR A 163 -10.01 -7.43 3.85
CA THR A 163 -9.82 -8.31 5.01
C THR A 163 -8.43 -8.93 4.89
N SER A 164 -7.62 -8.81 5.93
CA SER A 164 -6.33 -9.49 5.98
C SER A 164 -6.48 -10.99 6.21
N GLN A 165 -5.37 -11.74 6.16
CA GLN A 165 -5.41 -13.19 6.32
C GLN A 165 -5.83 -13.59 7.74
N ALA A 166 -5.47 -12.79 8.75
CA ALA A 166 -5.88 -12.99 10.14
C ALA A 166 -7.24 -12.33 10.49
N GLY A 167 -7.91 -11.69 9.52
CA GLY A 167 -9.27 -11.15 9.69
C GLY A 167 -9.36 -9.68 10.12
N ALA A 168 -8.25 -8.94 10.15
CA ALA A 168 -8.28 -7.49 10.35
C ALA A 168 -8.96 -6.80 9.16
N LEU A 169 -9.88 -5.88 9.47
CA LEU A 169 -10.64 -5.14 8.46
C LEU A 169 -10.00 -3.78 8.19
N PHE A 170 -9.80 -3.48 6.91
CA PHE A 170 -9.28 -2.20 6.44
C PHE A 170 -10.27 -1.60 5.45
N GLN A 171 -10.76 -0.39 5.73
CA GLN A 171 -11.58 0.34 4.78
C GLN A 171 -10.66 1.13 3.84
N SER A 172 -10.73 0.83 2.54
CA SER A 172 -10.01 1.56 1.50
C SER A 172 -10.97 2.51 0.79
N PHE A 173 -10.54 3.75 0.59
CA PHE A 173 -11.28 4.81 -0.09
C PHE A 173 -10.43 5.34 -1.24
N ALA A 174 -11.01 5.44 -2.44
CA ALA A 174 -10.38 6.07 -3.58
C ALA A 174 -11.36 7.01 -4.29
N LYS A 175 -10.81 8.13 -4.77
CA LYS A 175 -11.50 9.06 -5.65
C LYS A 175 -10.80 9.12 -7.00
N PHE A 176 -11.58 9.32 -8.06
CA PHE A 176 -11.11 9.70 -9.38
C PHE A 176 -11.02 11.22 -9.50
N SER A 177 -10.27 11.71 -10.48
CA SER A 177 -10.05 13.15 -10.69
C SER A 177 -11.34 13.94 -10.92
N LYS A 178 -12.39 13.28 -11.44
CA LYS A 178 -13.73 13.86 -11.65
C LYS A 178 -14.64 13.86 -10.42
N PHE A 179 -14.16 13.45 -9.24
CA PHE A 179 -14.97 13.44 -8.02
C PHE A 179 -15.52 14.81 -7.63
N GLY A 180 -14.82 15.90 -7.99
CA GLY A 180 -15.34 17.26 -7.85
C GLY A 180 -15.21 17.89 -6.47
N ASP A 181 -14.66 17.16 -5.48
CA ASP A 181 -14.44 17.66 -4.12
C ASP A 181 -13.16 17.06 -3.47
N ASP A 182 -12.84 17.49 -2.25
CA ASP A 182 -11.80 16.91 -1.42
C ASP A 182 -12.22 15.53 -0.88
N LEU A 183 -11.24 14.65 -0.71
CA LEU A 183 -11.51 13.30 -0.20
C LEU A 183 -12.02 13.34 1.25
N TYR A 184 -11.50 14.24 2.09
CA TYR A 184 -11.76 14.26 3.51
C TYR A 184 -13.11 14.88 3.84
N SER A 185 -13.32 16.14 3.45
CA SER A 185 -14.58 16.86 3.69
C SER A 185 -15.71 16.38 2.78
N GLY A 186 -15.43 16.14 1.50
CA GLY A 186 -16.44 15.77 0.52
C GLY A 186 -16.95 14.33 0.65
N TRP A 187 -16.27 13.48 1.43
CA TRP A 187 -16.67 12.07 1.54
C TRP A 187 -16.26 11.35 2.82
N LEU A 188 -14.98 11.38 3.21
CA LEU A 188 -14.46 10.48 4.23
C LEU A 188 -15.12 10.69 5.60
N ALA A 189 -15.31 11.94 6.03
CA ALA A 189 -15.95 12.25 7.31
C ALA A 189 -17.38 11.69 7.38
N ALA A 190 -18.15 11.87 6.30
CA ALA A 190 -19.51 11.35 6.17
C ALA A 190 -19.56 9.82 6.12
N ALA A 191 -18.66 9.20 5.35
CA ALA A 191 -18.61 7.75 5.20
C ALA A 191 -18.18 7.03 6.50
N LEU A 192 -17.32 7.66 7.30
CA LEU A 192 -16.90 7.14 8.59
C LEU A 192 -17.88 7.48 9.73
N GLY A 193 -18.80 8.43 9.51
CA GLY A 193 -19.71 8.90 10.54
C GLY A 193 -18.97 9.53 11.72
N THR A 194 -17.90 10.30 11.46
CA THR A 194 -17.12 10.96 12.50
C THR A 194 -16.45 12.23 12.00
N ASN A 195 -16.23 13.17 12.91
CA ASN A 195 -15.34 14.30 12.66
C ASN A 195 -13.91 13.80 12.45
N LEU A 196 -13.17 14.47 11.57
CA LEU A 196 -11.74 14.22 11.34
C LEU A 196 -10.91 15.24 12.12
N GLN A 197 -9.86 14.78 12.80
CA GLN A 197 -8.98 15.66 13.58
C GLN A 197 -7.93 16.33 12.67
N VAL A 198 -8.34 17.39 11.95
CA VAL A 198 -7.46 18.07 10.97
C VAL A 198 -7.15 19.52 11.31
N GLN A 199 -7.57 20.01 12.49
CA GLN A 199 -7.36 21.40 12.94
C GLN A 199 -5.89 21.87 12.92
N PHE A 200 -4.93 20.94 13.00
CA PHE A 200 -3.49 21.22 12.96
C PHE A 200 -2.83 20.81 11.63
N TRP A 201 -3.61 20.43 10.61
CA TRP A 201 -3.06 20.19 9.29
C TRP A 201 -2.56 21.51 8.68
N HIS A 202 -1.44 21.42 7.96
CA HIS A 202 -0.90 22.58 7.29
C HIS A 202 -1.90 23.09 6.25
N LYS A 203 -2.38 24.33 6.47
CA LYS A 203 -3.31 24.98 5.55
C LYS A 203 -2.66 25.17 4.19
N THR A 204 -3.18 24.46 3.19
CA THR A 204 -2.77 24.66 1.80
C THR A 204 -3.70 25.71 1.17
N VAL A 205 -3.13 26.68 0.46
CA VAL A 205 -3.88 27.78 -0.16
C VAL A 205 -4.38 27.32 -1.53
N GLY A 206 -5.64 27.63 -1.87
CA GLY A 206 -6.14 27.57 -3.24
C GLY A 206 -6.68 26.22 -3.73
N ILE A 207 -7.00 25.26 -2.83
CA ILE A 207 -7.53 23.95 -3.25
C ILE A 207 -9.07 23.93 -3.15
N LEU A 208 -9.67 24.12 -1.97
CA LEU A 208 -11.14 24.15 -1.77
C LEU A 208 -11.52 25.05 -0.56
N PRO A 209 -12.70 25.71 -0.57
CA PRO A 209 -13.19 26.46 0.59
C PRO A 209 -13.62 25.51 1.73
N SER A 210 -13.43 25.93 2.98
CA SER A 210 -13.92 25.16 4.14
C SER A 210 -15.46 25.09 4.13
N ASN A 211 -16.01 23.89 4.33
CA ASN A 211 -17.44 23.69 4.57
C ASN A 211 -17.66 23.32 6.05
N CYS A 212 -18.18 24.27 6.83
CA CYS A 212 -18.49 24.05 8.25
C CYS A 212 -19.97 23.73 8.50
N SER A 213 -20.77 23.57 7.44
CA SER A 213 -22.23 23.35 7.55
C SER A 213 -22.61 21.86 7.57
N ASP A 214 -21.66 20.97 7.31
CA ASP A 214 -21.89 19.54 7.29
C ASP A 214 -21.99 18.95 8.70
N ILE A 215 -22.67 17.80 8.81
CA ILE A 215 -22.86 17.09 10.09
C ILE A 215 -21.51 16.66 10.68
N TRP A 216 -20.58 16.25 9.82
CA TRP A 216 -19.24 15.81 10.20
C TRP A 216 -18.21 16.85 9.78
N GLN A 217 -17.38 17.25 10.74
CA GLN A 217 -16.44 18.36 10.59
C GLN A 217 -15.06 17.85 10.18
N VAL A 218 -14.43 18.61 9.28
CA VAL A 218 -13.04 18.46 8.83
C VAL A 218 -12.36 19.81 9.06
#